data_AF-A0AAW9HB73-F1
#
_entry.id   AF-A0AAW9HB73-F1
#
_cell.length_a   1.000
_cell.length_b   1.000
_cell.length_c   1.000
_cell.angle_alpha   90.00
_cell.angle_beta   90.00
_cell.angle_gamma   90.00
#
_symmetry.space_group_name_H-M   'P 1'
#
loop_
_entity.id
_entity.type
_entity.pdbx_description
1 polymer ?
#
loop_
_entity_poly.entity_id
_entity_poly.type
_entity_poly.pdbx_seq_one_letter_code
_entity_poly.pdbx_strand_id
1 'polypeptide(L)'
;MAADPYCIPCEHYDCWIEIDVRDEHNRSFKGLKATLTDDTGKSETVTLKEGPVVVQGFAVGPITVKLETQPWLKAAQSREVLKDGQSAVPAYVAEKAGYDDTPREHIKATT
;
A
#
# COMPACT_ATOMS: atom_id res chain seq x y z
N MET A 1 -21.89 -8.70 25.40
CA MET A 1 -20.80 -9.39 26.13
C MET A 1 -19.93 -8.30 26.74
N ALA A 2 -19.92 -8.19 28.06
CA ALA A 2 -19.10 -7.20 28.75
C ALA A 2 -17.71 -7.81 28.98
N ALA A 3 -16.66 -7.14 28.53
CA ALA A 3 -15.28 -7.57 28.74
C ALA A 3 -14.94 -7.52 30.23
N ASP A 4 -14.19 -8.51 30.71
CA ASP A 4 -13.71 -8.59 32.09
C ASP A 4 -12.95 -7.33 32.52
N PRO A 5 -13.18 -6.79 33.73
CA PRO A 5 -12.58 -5.53 34.21
C PRO A 5 -11.06 -5.59 34.44
N TYR A 6 -10.46 -6.78 34.31
CA TYR A 6 -9.00 -6.99 34.38
C TYR A 6 -8.37 -7.26 33.01
N CYS A 7 -9.16 -7.21 31.94
CA CYS A 7 -8.67 -7.41 30.59
C CYS A 7 -8.07 -6.10 30.09
N ILE A 8 -6.74 -6.04 29.98
CA ILE A 8 -6.07 -5.00 29.21
C ILE A 8 -6.42 -5.26 27.74
N PRO A 9 -6.92 -4.28 26.97
CA PRO A 9 -7.14 -4.48 25.54
C PRO A 9 -5.81 -4.90 24.91
N CYS A 10 -5.76 -6.15 24.43
CA CYS A 10 -4.60 -6.74 23.77
C CYS A 10 -4.45 -6.24 22.33
N GLU A 11 -5.44 -5.51 21.82
CA GLU A 11 -5.43 -4.90 20.51
C GLU A 11 -4.57 -3.65 20.51
N HIS A 12 -3.33 -3.80 20.05
CA HIS A 12 -2.45 -2.69 19.74
C HIS A 12 -2.79 -2.15 18.35
N TYR A 13 -3.16 -0.87 18.29
CA TYR A 13 -3.43 -0.14 17.05
C TYR A 13 -2.21 0.67 16.58
N ASP A 14 -1.03 0.36 17.09
CA ASP A 14 0.21 1.08 16.81
C ASP A 14 0.87 0.62 15.49
N CYS A 15 0.25 -0.32 14.77
CA CYS A 15 0.77 -0.81 13.51
C CYS A 15 0.58 0.19 12.37
N TRP A 16 1.49 0.10 11.40
CA TRP A 16 1.53 0.95 10.23
C TRP A 16 1.77 0.11 8.98
N ILE A 17 1.36 0.67 7.84
CA ILE A 17 1.61 0.11 6.52
C ILE A 17 2.06 1.24 5.58
N GLU A 18 3.13 0.99 4.83
CA GLU A 18 3.57 1.87 3.75
C GLU A 18 3.14 1.27 2.40
N ILE A 19 2.49 2.08 1.56
CA ILE A 19 2.15 1.69 0.19
C ILE A 19 2.74 2.68 -0.82
N ASP A 20 3.39 2.15 -1.87
CA ASP A 20 3.90 2.91 -3.01
C ASP A 20 3.54 2.15 -4.28
N VAL A 21 2.60 2.72 -5.04
CA VAL A 21 2.11 2.10 -6.28
C VAL A 21 2.78 2.78 -7.45
N ARG A 22 3.50 2.00 -8.25
CA ARG A 22 4.24 2.45 -9.42
C ARG A 22 3.90 1.59 -10.62
N ASP A 23 4.03 2.15 -11.81
CA ASP A 23 3.98 1.38 -13.04
C ASP A 23 5.36 0.83 -13.42
N GLU A 24 5.39 0.10 -14.54
CA GLU A 24 6.61 -0.54 -15.05
C GLU A 24 7.73 0.46 -15.38
N HIS A 25 7.38 1.72 -15.69
CA HIS A 25 8.30 2.83 -15.92
C HIS A 25 8.76 3.54 -14.62
N ASN A 26 8.46 2.97 -13.45
CA ASN A 26 8.81 3.54 -12.14
C ASN A 26 8.16 4.91 -11.87
N ARG A 27 7.01 5.19 -12.47
CA ARG A 27 6.21 6.41 -12.24
C ARG A 27 5.09 6.10 -11.26
N SER A 28 5.07 6.84 -10.16
CA SER A 28 4.00 6.76 -9.16
C SER A 28 2.63 7.10 -9.75
N PHE A 29 1.58 6.52 -9.16
CA PHE A 29 0.20 6.92 -9.43
C PHE A 29 -0.22 8.04 -8.48
N LYS A 30 -0.50 9.23 -9.03
CA LYS A 30 -0.94 10.39 -8.27
C LYS A 30 -2.46 10.52 -8.32
N GLY A 31 -3.09 10.75 -7.18
CA GLY A 31 -4.52 11.07 -7.08
C GLY A 31 -5.46 9.87 -7.15
N LEU A 32 -4.92 8.65 -7.21
CA LEU A 32 -5.71 7.42 -7.07
C LEU A 32 -6.02 7.15 -5.60
N LYS A 33 -7.16 6.51 -5.32
CA LYS A 33 -7.52 6.11 -3.96
C LYS A 33 -7.25 4.63 -3.75
N ALA A 34 -6.73 4.32 -2.57
CA ALA A 34 -6.57 2.97 -2.05
C ALA A 34 -7.34 2.88 -0.74
N THR A 35 -8.15 1.83 -0.58
CA THR A 35 -8.83 1.53 0.68
C THR A 35 -8.09 0.39 1.36
N LEU A 36 -7.62 0.65 2.57
CA LEU A 36 -6.95 -0.29 3.44
C LEU A 36 -7.96 -0.76 4.49
N THR A 37 -8.21 -2.05 4.57
CA THR A 37 -9.12 -2.63 5.55
C THR A 37 -8.34 -3.63 6.40
N ASP A 38 -8.28 -3.42 7.70
CA ASP A 38 -7.69 -4.41 8.62
C ASP A 38 -8.69 -5.52 8.95
N ASP A 39 -8.20 -6.55 9.65
CA ASP A 39 -8.98 -7.71 10.07
C ASP A 39 -10.12 -7.36 11.04
N THR A 40 -9.99 -6.25 11.78
CA THR A 40 -11.03 -5.76 12.70
C THR A 40 -12.19 -5.06 11.97
N GLY A 41 -12.02 -4.76 10.67
CA GLY A 41 -13.02 -4.10 9.83
C GLY A 41 -12.88 -2.58 9.74
N LYS A 42 -11.87 -1.97 10.38
CA LYS A 42 -11.48 -0.59 10.18
C LYS A 42 -10.98 -0.40 8.75
N SER A 43 -11.71 0.42 8.00
CA SER A 43 -11.36 0.78 6.63
C SER A 43 -10.90 2.23 6.56
N GLU A 44 -9.71 2.45 6.04
CA GLU A 44 -9.15 3.78 5.79
C GLU A 44 -8.90 3.98 4.30
N THR A 45 -9.39 5.08 3.75
CA THR A 45 -9.17 5.42 2.34
C THR A 45 -8.07 6.47 2.24
N VAL A 46 -6.98 6.10 1.58
CA VAL A 46 -5.82 6.97 1.38
C VAL A 46 -5.66 7.34 -0.08
N THR A 47 -5.18 8.55 -0.31
CA THR A 47 -4.89 9.04 -1.66
C THR A 47 -3.42 8.84 -1.97
N LEU A 48 -3.13 8.07 -3.01
CA LEU A 48 -1.80 7.84 -3.53
C LEU A 48 -1.20 9.15 -4.04
N LYS A 49 0.03 9.43 -3.60
CA LYS A 49 0.80 10.63 -3.96
C LYS A 49 1.99 10.23 -4.83
N GLU A 50 2.79 11.22 -5.23
CA GLU A 50 4.07 10.98 -5.92
C GLU A 50 5.11 10.44 -4.93
N GLY A 51 4.92 9.19 -4.48
CA GLY A 51 5.79 8.50 -3.53
C GLY A 51 5.03 7.67 -2.49
N PRO A 52 5.75 7.08 -1.53
CA PRO A 52 5.17 6.24 -0.49
C PRO A 52 4.18 6.99 0.41
N VAL A 53 3.08 6.33 0.72
CA VAL A 53 2.07 6.78 1.69
C VAL A 53 2.13 5.84 2.88
N VAL A 54 2.38 6.40 4.06
CA VAL A 54 2.35 5.67 5.33
C VAL A 54 1.01 5.90 5.99
N VAL A 55 0.43 4.82 6.47
CA VAL A 55 -0.86 4.82 7.16
C VAL A 55 -0.70 4.09 8.47
N GLN A 56 -1.19 4.69 9.55
CA GLN A 56 -1.03 4.21 10.92
C GLN A 56 -2.39 3.99 11.57
N GLY A 57 -2.43 3.26 12.69
CA GLY A 57 -3.66 3.07 13.43
C GLY A 57 -4.38 1.76 13.08
N PHE A 58 -3.71 0.80 12.45
CA PHE A 58 -4.29 -0.52 12.18
C PHE A 58 -4.00 -1.48 13.32
N ALA A 59 -4.92 -2.42 13.56
CA ALA A 59 -4.66 -3.54 14.44
C ALA A 59 -3.61 -4.47 13.83
N VAL A 60 -2.95 -5.24 14.69
CA VAL A 60 -2.06 -6.33 14.26
C VAL A 60 -2.88 -7.37 13.49
N GLY A 61 -2.50 -7.65 12.24
CA GLY A 61 -3.19 -8.68 11.45
C GLY A 61 -3.03 -8.49 9.94
N PRO A 62 -3.68 -9.33 9.14
CA PRO A 62 -3.74 -9.14 7.70
C PRO A 62 -4.47 -7.84 7.34
N ILE A 63 -3.93 -7.09 6.39
CA ILE A 63 -4.56 -5.89 5.84
C ILE A 63 -4.92 -6.15 4.38
N THR A 64 -6.17 -5.90 4.03
CA THR A 64 -6.65 -5.95 2.65
C THR A 64 -6.44 -4.58 2.00
N VAL A 65 -5.67 -4.55 0.91
CA VAL A 65 -5.47 -3.34 0.10
C VAL A 65 -6.36 -3.40 -1.15
N LYS A 66 -7.33 -2.48 -1.26
CA LYS A 66 -8.20 -2.36 -2.43
C LYS A 66 -7.88 -1.09 -3.21
N LEU A 67 -7.48 -1.25 -4.47
CA LEU A 67 -7.24 -0.15 -5.40
C LEU A 67 -8.46 0.02 -6.31
N GLU A 68 -8.89 1.25 -6.56
CA GLU A 68 -10.01 1.51 -7.47
C GLU A 68 -9.63 1.15 -8.92
N THR A 69 -10.19 0.05 -9.43
CA THR A 69 -9.79 -0.55 -10.71
C THR A 69 -9.97 0.37 -11.92
N GLN A 70 -11.10 1.07 -12.04
CA GLN A 70 -11.37 1.94 -13.19
C GLN A 70 -10.38 3.12 -13.34
N PRO A 71 -10.19 3.98 -12.32
CA PRO A 71 -9.25 5.09 -12.45
C PRO A 71 -7.80 4.58 -12.55
N TRP A 72 -7.48 3.46 -11.91
CA TRP A 72 -6.17 2.83 -12.03
C TRP A 72 -5.90 2.32 -13.44
N LEU A 73 -6.82 1.56 -14.04
CA LEU A 73 -6.72 1.06 -15.41
C LEU A 73 -6.59 2.22 -16.40
N LYS A 74 -7.39 3.28 -16.26
CA LYS A 74 -7.32 4.46 -17.12
C LYS A 74 -5.95 5.13 -17.02
N ALA A 75 -5.41 5.28 -15.82
CA ALA A 75 -4.09 5.86 -15.60
C ALA A 75 -2.95 4.98 -16.14
N ALA A 76 -3.07 3.65 -16.04
CA ALA A 76 -2.10 2.70 -16.56
C ALA A 76 -2.13 2.65 -18.10
N GLN A 77 -3.31 2.56 -18.71
CA GLN A 77 -3.50 2.52 -20.17
C GLN A 77 -3.16 3.84 -20.87
N SER A 78 -3.22 4.97 -20.15
CA SER A 78 -2.79 6.27 -20.69
C SER A 78 -1.26 6.35 -20.89
N ARG A 79 -0.50 5.38 -20.37
CA ARG A 79 0.96 5.33 -20.48
C ARG A 79 1.36 4.38 -21.60
N GLU A 80 2.50 4.65 -22.23
CA GLU A 80 3.04 3.75 -23.24
C GLU A 80 3.40 2.41 -22.62
N VAL A 81 2.93 1.33 -23.26
CA VAL A 81 3.31 -0.05 -22.91
C VAL A 81 4.82 -0.16 -22.98
N LEU A 82 5.44 -0.77 -21.97
CA LEU A 82 6.87 -1.03 -21.97
C LEU A 82 7.17 -1.98 -23.15
N LYS A 83 7.81 -1.46 -24.21
CA LYS A 83 7.96 -2.18 -25.48
C LYS A 83 9.02 -3.28 -25.47
N ASP A 84 9.98 -3.22 -24.55
CA ASP A 84 10.91 -4.30 -24.20
C ASP A 84 11.83 -3.78 -23.09
N GLY A 85 12.14 -4.59 -22.06
CA GLY A 85 13.08 -4.23 -20.99
C GLY A 85 12.65 -4.65 -19.58
N GLN A 86 13.61 -4.82 -18.68
CA GLN A 86 13.32 -5.00 -17.25
C GLN A 86 12.73 -3.71 -16.68
N SER A 87 11.62 -3.83 -15.93
CA SER A 87 11.09 -2.69 -15.18
C SER A 87 12.17 -2.13 -14.26
N ALA A 88 12.25 -0.80 -14.14
CA ALA A 88 13.18 -0.14 -13.23
C ALA A 88 12.72 -0.20 -11.75
N VAL A 89 11.52 -0.73 -11.49
CA VAL A 89 10.92 -0.78 -10.15
C VAL A 89 11.70 -1.65 -9.16
N PRO A 90 12.15 -2.88 -9.49
CA PRO A 90 12.91 -3.70 -8.54
C PRO A 90 14.22 -3.05 -8.10
N ALA A 91 14.92 -2.38 -9.02
CA ALA A 91 16.14 -1.63 -8.70
C ALA A 91 15.85 -0.45 -7.75
N TYR A 92 14.76 0.29 -8.01
CA TYR A 92 14.32 1.37 -7.13
C TYR A 92 13.95 0.87 -5.72
N VAL A 93 13.27 -0.28 -5.62
CA VAL A 93 12.88 -0.86 -4.33
C VAL A 93 14.12 -1.31 -3.54
N ALA A 94 15.09 -1.93 -4.20
CA ALA A 94 16.33 -2.39 -3.55
C ALA A 94 17.21 -1.24 -3.00
N GLU A 95 17.17 -0.06 -3.62
CA GLU A 95 17.98 1.09 -3.21
C GLU A 95 17.34 1.91 -2.07
N LYS A 96 16.03 1.76 -1.85
CA LYS A 96 15.24 2.64 -0.97
C LYS A 96 14.84 1.94 0.32
N ALA A 97 15.22 2.50 1.46
CA ALA A 97 14.62 2.16 2.74
C ALA A 97 13.15 2.62 2.78
N GLY A 98 12.28 1.80 3.37
CA GLY A 98 10.89 2.15 3.66
C GLY A 98 10.78 2.99 4.92
N TYR A 99 9.55 3.25 5.35
CA TYR A 99 9.27 3.85 6.64
C TYR A 99 9.96 3.09 7.79
N ASP A 100 10.53 3.83 8.74
CA ASP A 100 11.24 3.26 9.90
C ASP A 100 12.40 2.31 9.54
N ASP A 101 13.14 2.63 8.47
CA ASP A 101 14.29 1.85 7.96
C ASP A 101 13.97 0.39 7.60
N THR A 102 12.68 0.07 7.42
CA THR A 102 12.26 -1.28 7.04
C THR A 102 12.56 -1.59 5.58
N PRO A 103 12.93 -2.85 5.26
CA PRO A 103 13.13 -3.28 3.88
C PRO A 103 11.79 -3.27 3.13
N ARG A 104 11.80 -2.68 1.93
CA ARG A 104 10.60 -2.60 1.08
C ARG A 104 10.43 -3.90 0.30
N GLU A 105 9.21 -4.43 0.31
CA GLU A 105 8.86 -5.58 -0.51
C GLU A 105 8.23 -5.14 -1.83
N HIS A 106 8.69 -5.71 -2.94
CA HIS A 106 8.11 -5.47 -4.25
C HIS A 106 7.11 -6.56 -4.60
N ILE A 107 5.83 -6.19 -4.71
CA ILE A 107 4.75 -7.09 -5.11
C ILE A 107 4.31 -6.73 -6.53
N LYS A 108 4.42 -7.68 -7.47
CA LYS A 108 3.92 -7.50 -8.83
C LYS A 108 2.40 -7.70 -8.85
N ALA A 109 1.65 -6.62 -9.04
CA ALA A 109 0.18 -6.67 -9.03
C ALA A 109 -0.45 -7.14 -10.37
N THR A 110 0.32 -7.18 -11.46
CA THR A 110 -0.14 -7.59 -12.79
C THR A 110 0.66 -8.79 -13.30
N THR A 111 -0.01 -9.82 -13.82
CA THR A 111 0.64 -10.98 -14.47
C THR A 111 0.49 -10.88 -15.97
#